data_AF-A0A9P5SKP4-F1
#
_entry.id   AF-A0A9P5SKP4-F1
#
_cell.length_a   1.000
_cell.length_b   1.000
_cell.length_c   1.000
_cell.angle_alpha   90.00
_cell.angle_beta   90.00
_cell.angle_gamma   90.00
#
_symmetry.space_group_name_H-M   'P 1'
#
loop_
_entity.id
_entity.type
_entity.pdbx_description
1 polymer ?
#
loop_
_entity_poly.entity_id
_entity_poly.type
_entity_poly.pdbx_seq_one_letter_code
_entity_poly.pdbx_strand_id
1 'polypeptide(L)'
;MIPIAGSAYTYAYASIGELAAWIIGWDLILEYLVGAATVSVGWSSYMTAFMKDAFNLTLEPKWTNAPVSWEKDNFTFSDSYFNAPAFFISVVVSVTIYFGIHTTAKINNYLVAFKVLVLLIIIFSMIPFIKPANYQPYIPEETGGVNGMLQGASTVFFAYIGFDSVSTTAQEAKEPQVNLPVGIMATIVISTILYVGIR
;
A
#
# COMPACT_ATOMS: atom_id res chain seq x y z
N MET A 1 3.16 -18.22 -20.44
CA MET A 1 2.52 -17.90 -19.16
C MET A 1 1.55 -19.02 -18.81
N ILE A 2 1.53 -19.45 -17.55
CA ILE A 2 0.56 -20.45 -17.09
C ILE A 2 -0.67 -19.67 -16.61
N PRO A 3 -1.79 -19.68 -17.37
CA PRO A 3 -2.96 -18.85 -17.08
C PRO A 3 -3.82 -19.51 -15.98
N ILE A 4 -3.17 -19.86 -14.87
CA ILE A 4 -3.82 -20.37 -13.68
C ILE A 4 -3.81 -19.26 -12.64
N ALA A 5 -4.86 -19.20 -11.81
CA ALA A 5 -4.88 -18.32 -10.65
C ALA A 5 -3.69 -18.71 -9.76
N GLY A 6 -2.70 -17.83 -9.69
CA GLY A 6 -1.44 -18.10 -9.04
C GLY A 6 -0.45 -16.96 -9.26
N SER A 7 -0.03 -16.34 -8.16
CA SER A 7 1.03 -15.33 -8.13
C SER A 7 2.42 -16.00 -8.17
N ALA A 8 3.47 -15.34 -7.68
CA ALA A 8 4.86 -15.76 -7.74
C ALA A 8 5.11 -17.21 -7.26
N TYR A 9 4.38 -17.70 -6.25
CA TYR A 9 4.43 -19.09 -5.79
C TYR A 9 4.23 -20.11 -6.93
N THR A 10 3.16 -19.93 -7.70
CA THR A 10 2.76 -20.89 -8.74
C THR A 10 3.73 -20.86 -9.91
N TYR A 11 4.27 -19.68 -10.23
CA TYR A 11 5.30 -19.53 -11.26
C TYR A 11 6.62 -20.18 -10.82
N ALA A 12 7.04 -20.00 -9.56
CA ALA A 12 8.24 -20.62 -9.02
C ALA A 12 8.12 -22.16 -8.98
N TYR A 13 6.95 -22.68 -8.61
CA TYR A 13 6.71 -24.12 -8.57
C TYR A 13 6.87 -24.76 -9.94
N ALA A 14 6.34 -24.11 -10.98
CA ALA A 14 6.39 -24.64 -12.34
C ALA A 14 7.74 -24.45 -13.04
N SER A 15 8.54 -23.45 -12.64
CA SER A 15 9.79 -23.11 -13.34
C SER A 15 11.07 -23.56 -12.63
N ILE A 16 11.10 -23.48 -11.30
CA ILE A 16 12.31 -23.73 -10.50
C ILE A 16 12.16 -25.02 -9.68
N GLY A 17 10.96 -25.27 -9.13
CA GLY A 17 10.64 -26.48 -8.38
C GLY A 17 10.11 -26.20 -6.98
N GLU A 18 9.82 -27.28 -6.25
CA GLU A 18 9.07 -27.27 -5.00
C GLU A 18 9.74 -26.46 -3.88
N LEU A 19 11.05 -26.63 -3.67
CA LEU A 19 11.76 -25.95 -2.58
C LEU A 19 11.72 -24.42 -2.75
N ALA A 20 11.97 -23.91 -3.95
CA ALA A 20 11.93 -22.49 -4.24
C ALA A 20 10.52 -21.92 -4.08
N ALA A 21 9.52 -22.65 -4.58
CA ALA A 21 8.11 -22.28 -4.40
C ALA A 21 7.71 -22.26 -2.93
N TRP A 22 8.13 -23.24 -2.13
CA TRP A 22 7.83 -23.29 -0.70
C TRP A 22 8.39 -22.08 0.05
N ILE A 23 9.65 -21.69 -0.24
CA ILE A 23 10.26 -20.48 0.34
C ILE A 23 9.45 -19.24 -0.03
N ILE A 24 9.14 -19.07 -1.32
CA ILE A 24 8.34 -17.92 -1.81
C ILE A 24 6.93 -17.92 -1.20
N GLY A 25 6.32 -19.09 -1.01
CA GLY A 25 5.00 -19.20 -0.39
C GLY A 25 4.98 -18.67 1.05
N TRP A 26 5.98 -19.03 1.86
CA TRP A 26 6.11 -18.50 3.22
C TRP A 26 6.44 -17.01 3.25
N ASP A 27 7.30 -16.56 2.33
CA ASP A 27 7.63 -15.14 2.16
C ASP A 27 6.38 -14.31 1.84
N LEU A 28 5.57 -14.73 0.86
CA LEU A 28 4.32 -14.06 0.50
C LEU A 28 3.30 -14.03 1.65
N ILE A 29 3.19 -15.11 2.44
CA ILE A 29 2.29 -15.12 3.62
C ILE A 29 2.72 -14.04 4.62
N LEU A 30 4.02 -13.92 4.89
CA LEU A 30 4.56 -12.88 5.77
C LEU A 30 4.37 -11.49 5.17
N GLU A 31 4.65 -11.33 3.88
CA GLU A 31 4.50 -10.07 3.16
C GLU A 31 3.06 -9.54 3.24
N TYR A 32 2.06 -10.37 2.92
CA TYR A 32 0.66 -9.94 2.98
C TYR A 32 0.19 -9.67 4.42
N LEU A 33 0.67 -10.43 5.41
CA LEU A 33 0.32 -10.20 6.81
C LEU A 33 0.87 -8.86 7.32
N VAL A 34 2.16 -8.60 7.09
CA VAL A 34 2.82 -7.36 7.49
C VAL A 34 2.28 -6.18 6.68
N GLY A 35 2.02 -6.38 5.39
CA GLY A 35 1.42 -5.39 4.51
C GLY A 35 0.03 -4.96 4.97
N ALA A 36 -0.85 -5.91 5.28
CA ALA A 36 -2.18 -5.62 5.81
C ALA A 36 -2.13 -4.83 7.13
N ALA A 37 -1.26 -5.23 8.06
CA ALA A 37 -1.06 -4.51 9.32
C ALA A 37 -0.57 -3.07 9.08
N THR A 38 0.40 -2.88 8.19
CA THR A 38 0.97 -1.57 7.84
C THR A 38 -0.07 -0.66 7.22
N VAL A 39 -0.90 -1.16 6.30
CA VAL A 39 -1.98 -0.41 5.66
C VAL A 39 -3.04 0.00 6.69
N SER A 40 -3.41 -0.88 7.63
CA SER A 40 -4.37 -0.56 8.69
C SER A 40 -3.84 0.52 9.64
N VAL A 41 -2.54 0.50 9.97
CA VAL A 41 -1.90 1.56 10.76
C VAL A 41 -1.91 2.89 10.00
N GLY A 42 -1.56 2.89 8.70
CA GLY A 42 -1.63 4.09 7.87
C GLY A 42 -3.04 4.67 7.79
N TRP A 43 -4.06 3.82 7.62
CA TRP A 43 -5.46 4.24 7.65
C TRP A 43 -5.85 4.86 8.99
N SER A 44 -5.40 4.28 10.11
CA SER A 44 -5.64 4.82 11.46
C SER A 44 -5.07 6.24 11.62
N SER A 45 -3.87 6.50 11.10
CA SER A 45 -3.28 7.85 11.12
C SER A 45 -4.11 8.87 10.34
N TYR A 46 -4.63 8.51 9.16
CA TYR A 46 -5.54 9.40 8.42
C TYR A 46 -6.88 9.59 9.13
N MET A 47 -7.44 8.54 9.76
CA MET A 47 -8.68 8.64 10.52
C MET A 47 -8.54 9.55 11.74
N THR A 48 -7.45 9.43 12.49
CA THR A 48 -7.20 10.30 13.67
C THR A 48 -6.99 11.76 13.26
N ALA A 49 -6.26 12.02 12.17
CA ALA A 49 -6.13 13.35 11.60
C ALA A 49 -7.48 13.93 11.15
N PHE A 50 -8.29 13.14 10.42
CA PHE A 50 -9.62 13.54 9.99
C PHE A 50 -10.56 13.85 11.17
N MET A 51 -10.57 13.02 12.21
CA MET A 51 -11.38 13.25 13.42
C MET A 51 -11.00 14.56 14.12
N LYS A 52 -9.70 14.86 14.17
CA LYS A 52 -9.19 16.11 14.72
C LYS A 52 -9.59 17.31 13.86
N ASP A 53 -9.38 17.26 12.55
CA ASP A 53 -9.57 18.43 11.68
C ASP A 53 -11.06 18.69 11.36
N ALA A 54 -11.86 17.63 11.18
CA ALA A 54 -13.27 17.77 10.79
C ALA A 54 -14.22 17.94 11.99
N PHE A 55 -13.93 17.28 13.12
CA PHE A 55 -14.81 17.26 14.30
C PHE A 55 -14.20 17.88 15.55
N ASN A 56 -12.96 18.39 15.48
CA ASN A 56 -12.20 18.87 16.64
C ASN A 56 -12.08 17.82 17.76
N LEU A 57 -12.16 16.53 17.39
CA LEU A 57 -12.11 15.40 18.31
C LEU A 57 -10.69 14.84 18.34
N THR A 58 -9.95 15.13 19.41
CA THR A 58 -8.62 14.54 19.61
C THR A 58 -8.76 13.20 20.30
N LEU A 59 -8.51 12.11 19.56
CA LEU A 59 -8.47 10.77 20.12
C LEU A 59 -7.26 10.61 21.04
N GLU A 60 -7.45 9.96 22.18
CA GLU A 60 -6.38 9.79 23.17
C GLU A 60 -5.25 8.92 22.59
N PRO A 61 -3.98 9.36 22.66
CA PRO A 61 -2.85 8.63 22.09
C PRO A 61 -2.73 7.17 22.55
N LYS A 62 -3.20 6.87 23.76
CA LYS A 62 -3.18 5.51 24.32
C LYS A 62 -4.00 4.50 23.52
N TRP A 63 -5.00 4.97 22.76
CA TRP A 63 -5.88 4.14 21.94
C TRP A 63 -5.57 4.23 20.43
N THR A 64 -4.62 5.07 20.03
CA THR A 64 -4.27 5.27 18.62
C THR A 64 -2.88 4.78 18.29
N ASN A 65 -1.98 4.71 19.27
CA ASN A 65 -0.60 4.30 19.08
C ASN A 65 -0.37 2.84 19.48
N ALA A 66 0.66 2.23 18.90
CA ALA A 66 1.08 0.88 19.29
C ALA A 66 1.83 0.92 20.65
N PRO A 67 1.69 -0.12 21.49
CA PRO A 67 2.41 -0.22 22.76
C PRO A 67 3.93 -0.31 22.57
N VAL A 68 4.36 -0.91 21.45
CA VAL A 68 5.76 -1.09 21.10
C VAL A 68 6.02 -0.33 19.80
N SER A 69 6.98 0.60 19.85
CA SER A 69 7.51 1.27 18.67
C SER A 69 9.00 0.95 18.53
N TRP A 70 9.48 0.97 17.28
CA TRP A 70 10.90 0.92 16.96
C TRP A 70 11.36 2.36 16.72
N GLU A 71 12.11 2.91 17.68
CA GLU A 71 12.63 4.28 17.60
C GLU A 71 14.13 4.28 17.90
N LYS A 72 14.92 4.89 17.03
CA LYS A 72 16.38 5.08 17.21
C LYS A 72 17.11 3.78 17.59
N ASP A 73 16.87 2.73 16.81
CA ASP A 73 17.49 1.41 16.95
C ASP A 73 17.23 0.69 18.29
N ASN A 74 16.19 1.09 19.02
CA ASN A 74 15.75 0.41 20.22
C ASN A 74 14.23 0.20 20.24
N PHE A 75 13.79 -0.88 20.88
CA PHE A 75 12.39 -1.09 21.21
C PHE A 75 12.01 -0.17 22.37
N THR A 76 11.11 0.78 22.09
CA THR A 76 10.54 1.65 23.10
C THR A 76 9.13 1.17 23.44
N PHE A 77 8.91 0.89 24.73
CA PHE A 77 7.59 0.60 25.26
C PHE A 77 6.92 1.92 25.63
N SER A 78 5.80 2.22 24.98
CA SER A 78 4.96 3.37 25.33
C SER A 78 3.85 2.95 26.29
N ASP A 79 3.27 3.91 27.02
CA ASP A 79 2.07 3.71 27.85
C ASP A 79 0.78 3.54 27.02
N SER A 80 0.89 3.25 25.72
CA SER A 80 -0.25 3.02 24.83
C SER A 80 -0.74 1.58 24.94
N TYR A 81 -2.04 1.35 24.83
CA TYR A 81 -2.61 0.01 24.91
C TYR A 81 -2.53 -0.71 23.57
N PHE A 82 -3.21 -0.17 22.55
CA PHE A 82 -3.15 -0.64 21.17
C PHE A 82 -3.80 0.38 20.22
N ASN A 83 -3.54 0.21 18.92
CA ASN A 83 -4.14 1.04 17.88
C ASN A 83 -5.56 0.58 17.55
N ALA A 84 -6.55 1.15 18.25
CA ALA A 84 -7.96 0.79 18.12
C ALA A 84 -8.55 1.09 16.72
N PRO A 85 -8.28 2.23 16.07
CA PRO A 85 -8.79 2.46 14.71
C PRO A 85 -8.19 1.48 13.68
N ALA A 86 -6.90 1.12 13.81
CA ALA A 86 -6.27 0.13 12.92
C ALA A 86 -6.87 -1.26 13.13
N PHE A 87 -7.11 -1.66 14.37
CA PHE A 87 -7.79 -2.91 14.69
C PHE A 87 -9.22 -2.92 14.12
N PHE A 88 -9.96 -1.83 14.30
CA PHE A 88 -11.31 -1.66 13.81
C PHE A 88 -11.40 -1.86 12.29
N ILE A 89 -10.56 -1.17 11.51
CA ILE A 89 -10.61 -1.31 10.04
C ILE A 89 -10.21 -2.72 9.59
N SER A 90 -9.25 -3.36 10.26
CA SER A 90 -8.88 -4.75 9.97
C SER A 90 -10.05 -5.72 10.19
N VAL A 91 -10.82 -5.54 11.28
CA VAL A 91 -12.03 -6.34 11.53
C VAL A 91 -13.09 -6.07 10.48
N VAL A 92 -13.34 -4.81 10.13
CA VAL A 92 -14.32 -4.43 9.10
C VAL A 92 -13.98 -5.07 7.75
N VAL A 93 -12.72 -5.00 7.32
CA VAL A 93 -12.27 -5.63 6.07
C VAL A 93 -12.38 -7.15 6.15
N SER A 94 -11.99 -7.77 7.27
CA SER A 94 -12.10 -9.22 7.47
C SER A 94 -13.54 -9.72 7.40
N VAL A 95 -14.47 -9.01 8.05
CA VAL A 95 -15.90 -9.30 8.01
C VAL A 95 -16.47 -9.08 6.60
N THR A 96 -16.01 -8.04 5.89
CA THR A 96 -16.43 -7.79 4.50
C THR A 96 -16.01 -8.94 3.58
N ILE A 97 -14.81 -9.47 3.74
CA ILE A 97 -14.32 -10.63 2.97
C ILE A 97 -15.16 -11.88 3.27
N TYR A 98 -15.61 -12.06 4.53
CA TYR A 98 -16.45 -13.19 4.93
C TYR A 98 -17.82 -13.22 4.22
N PHE A 99 -18.44 -12.06 3.97
CA PHE A 99 -19.79 -11.99 3.37
C PHE A 99 -19.83 -12.09 1.83
N GLY A 100 -18.68 -12.20 1.15
CA GLY A 100 -18.60 -12.62 -0.26
C GLY A 100 -18.50 -11.50 -1.31
N ILE A 101 -18.04 -11.88 -2.52
CA ILE A 101 -17.37 -11.01 -3.50
C ILE A 101 -18.26 -10.58 -4.69
N HIS A 102 -19.47 -11.14 -4.84
CA HIS A 102 -20.23 -10.99 -6.10
C HIS A 102 -20.69 -9.55 -6.42
N THR A 103 -20.91 -8.69 -5.41
CA THR A 103 -21.21 -7.26 -5.61
C THR A 103 -19.95 -6.39 -5.63
N THR A 104 -18.79 -6.97 -5.32
CA THR A 104 -17.56 -6.26 -4.97
C THR A 104 -16.85 -5.66 -6.19
N ALA A 105 -16.92 -6.28 -7.37
CA ALA A 105 -16.19 -5.77 -8.55
C ALA A 105 -16.63 -4.36 -8.99
N LYS A 106 -17.94 -4.07 -8.98
CA LYS A 106 -18.46 -2.73 -9.31
C LYS A 106 -18.09 -1.70 -8.25
N ILE A 107 -18.24 -2.05 -6.97
CA ILE A 107 -17.86 -1.18 -5.84
C ILE A 107 -16.37 -0.87 -5.90
N ASN A 108 -15.53 -1.88 -6.19
CA ASN A 108 -14.10 -1.72 -6.31
C ASN A 108 -13.73 -0.72 -7.42
N ASN A 109 -14.36 -0.82 -8.59
CA ASN A 109 -14.12 0.14 -9.68
C ASN A 109 -14.47 1.58 -9.28
N TYR A 110 -15.57 1.79 -8.56
CA TYR A 110 -15.92 3.12 -8.04
C TYR A 110 -14.92 3.63 -7.01
N LEU A 111 -14.48 2.77 -6.08
CA LEU A 111 -13.48 3.12 -5.08
C LEU A 111 -12.13 3.48 -5.72
N VAL A 112 -11.69 2.72 -6.74
CA VAL A 112 -10.46 3.01 -7.48
C VAL A 112 -10.59 4.34 -8.23
N ALA A 113 -11.70 4.56 -8.94
CA ALA A 113 -11.94 5.81 -9.65
C ALA A 113 -11.95 7.01 -8.70
N PHE A 114 -12.60 6.87 -7.53
CA PHE A 114 -12.59 7.90 -6.49
C PHE A 114 -11.17 8.17 -5.96
N LYS A 115 -10.39 7.13 -5.66
CA LYS A 115 -8.99 7.28 -5.22
C LYS A 115 -8.16 8.04 -6.25
N VAL A 116 -8.21 7.65 -7.53
CA VAL A 116 -7.49 8.32 -8.60
C VAL A 116 -7.95 9.77 -8.75
N LEU A 117 -9.25 10.03 -8.68
CA LEU A 117 -9.80 11.39 -8.73
C LEU A 117 -9.24 12.28 -7.61
N VAL A 118 -9.21 11.78 -6.38
CA VAL A 118 -8.64 12.52 -5.24
C VAL A 118 -7.16 12.83 -5.48
N LEU A 119 -6.38 11.87 -5.98
CA LEU A 119 -4.96 12.11 -6.32
C LEU A 119 -4.80 13.19 -7.39
N LEU A 120 -5.60 13.13 -8.46
CA LEU A 120 -5.57 14.15 -9.51
C LEU A 120 -5.94 15.54 -8.97
N ILE A 121 -6.96 15.63 -8.12
CA ILE A 121 -7.34 16.89 -7.46
C ILE A 121 -6.16 17.43 -6.67
N ILE A 122 -5.48 16.60 -5.87
CA ILE A 122 -4.32 17.02 -5.08
C ILE A 122 -3.21 17.54 -6.01
N ILE A 123 -2.82 16.77 -7.03
CA ILE A 123 -1.76 17.14 -7.98
C ILE A 123 -2.07 18.49 -8.62
N PHE A 124 -3.25 18.65 -9.22
CA PHE A 124 -3.61 19.90 -9.93
C PHE A 124 -3.79 21.09 -8.98
N SER A 125 -4.31 20.85 -7.78
CA SER A 125 -4.50 21.91 -6.77
C SER A 125 -3.18 22.39 -6.16
N MET A 126 -2.15 21.54 -6.14
CA MET A 126 -0.82 21.88 -5.61
C MET A 126 0.06 22.64 -6.60
N ILE A 127 -0.17 22.56 -7.92
CA ILE A 127 0.62 23.26 -8.96
C ILE A 127 0.89 24.75 -8.64
N PRO A 128 -0.11 25.59 -8.29
CA PRO A 128 0.14 27.00 -8.01
C PRO A 128 0.97 27.25 -6.73
N PHE A 129 1.09 26.27 -5.84
CA PHE A 129 1.84 26.38 -4.59
C PHE A 129 3.29 25.89 -4.72
N ILE A 130 3.71 25.41 -5.90
CA ILE A 130 5.07 24.94 -6.14
C ILE A 130 6.05 26.11 -6.06
N LYS A 131 6.97 26.04 -5.09
CA LYS A 131 8.08 27.00 -4.95
C LYS A 131 9.38 26.33 -5.45
N PRO A 132 9.93 26.76 -6.61
CA PRO A 132 11.14 26.15 -7.16
C PRO A 132 12.35 26.21 -6.22
N ALA A 133 12.38 27.16 -5.30
CA ALA A 133 13.41 27.28 -4.27
C ALA A 133 13.49 26.04 -3.36
N ASN A 134 12.38 25.34 -3.12
CA ASN A 134 12.35 24.13 -2.29
C ASN A 134 13.03 22.93 -2.97
N TYR A 135 13.36 23.02 -4.26
CA TYR A 135 14.08 21.97 -4.98
C TYR A 135 15.60 22.11 -4.91
N GLN A 136 16.12 23.12 -4.19
CA GLN A 136 17.56 23.34 -4.06
C GLN A 136 17.99 23.29 -2.59
N PRO A 137 18.92 22.38 -2.23
CA PRO A 137 19.52 21.35 -3.07
C PRO A 137 18.55 20.20 -3.39
N TYR A 138 18.53 19.71 -4.63
CA TYR A 138 17.63 18.61 -5.02
C TYR A 138 17.99 17.29 -4.33
N ILE A 139 19.29 17.11 -4.06
CA ILE A 139 19.83 16.01 -3.26
C ILE A 139 20.59 16.65 -2.09
N PRO A 140 19.94 16.87 -0.95
CA PRO A 140 20.60 17.46 0.21
C PRO A 140 21.61 16.49 0.81
N GLU A 141 22.84 16.95 1.04
CA GLU A 141 23.84 16.16 1.78
C GLU A 141 23.41 15.97 3.25
N GLU A 142 22.66 16.92 3.81
CA GLU A 142 22.12 16.87 5.19
C GLU A 142 21.20 15.67 5.44
N THR A 143 20.48 15.22 4.40
CA THR A 143 19.62 14.02 4.47
C THR A 143 20.33 12.76 3.99
N GLY A 144 21.67 12.76 3.94
CA GLY A 144 22.48 11.61 3.53
C GLY A 144 22.74 11.52 2.02
N GLY A 145 22.46 12.57 1.25
CA GLY A 145 22.76 12.65 -0.18
C GLY A 145 22.18 11.47 -0.98
N VAL A 146 23.02 10.84 -1.80
CA VAL A 146 22.64 9.65 -2.60
C VAL A 146 22.24 8.46 -1.73
N ASN A 147 22.88 8.27 -0.57
CA ASN A 147 22.52 7.18 0.33
C ASN A 147 21.13 7.40 0.94
N GLY A 148 20.80 8.64 1.30
CA GLY A 148 19.46 9.03 1.74
C GLY A 148 18.40 8.81 0.66
N MET A 149 18.72 9.12 -0.60
CA MET A 149 17.85 8.82 -1.74
C MET A 149 17.56 7.33 -1.89
N LEU A 150 18.58 6.47 -1.75
CA LEU A 150 18.41 5.01 -1.83
C LEU A 150 17.58 4.45 -0.67
N GLN A 151 17.74 4.99 0.54
CA GLN A 151 16.90 4.63 1.70
C GLN A 151 15.45 5.12 1.53
N GLY A 152 15.27 6.30 0.94
CA GLY A 152 13.94 6.79 0.55
C GLY A 152 13.29 5.87 -0.48
N ALA A 153 14.07 5.45 -1.50
CA ALA A 153 13.61 4.53 -2.55
C ALA A 153 13.13 3.19 -1.98
N SER A 154 13.86 2.60 -1.02
CA SER A 154 13.41 1.37 -0.36
C SER A 154 12.14 1.55 0.47
N THR A 155 11.95 2.73 1.07
CA THR A 155 10.74 3.04 1.84
C THR A 155 9.52 3.19 0.92
N VAL A 156 9.66 3.93 -0.19
CA VAL A 156 8.56 4.14 -1.15
C VAL A 156 8.29 2.93 -2.04
N PHE A 157 9.19 1.95 -2.10
CA PHE A 157 8.95 0.67 -2.78
C PHE A 157 7.67 -0.01 -2.28
N PHE A 158 7.36 0.13 -0.99
CA PHE A 158 6.12 -0.38 -0.40
C PHE A 158 4.86 0.12 -1.13
N ALA A 159 4.87 1.35 -1.67
CA ALA A 159 3.74 1.90 -2.41
C ALA A 159 3.47 1.17 -3.74
N TYR A 160 4.45 0.45 -4.29
CA TYR A 160 4.30 -0.32 -5.53
C TYR A 160 3.85 -1.76 -5.29
N ILE A 161 3.78 -2.23 -4.05
CA ILE A 161 3.28 -3.58 -3.75
C ILE A 161 1.79 -3.68 -4.11
N GLY A 162 1.40 -4.78 -4.75
CA GLY A 162 0.00 -5.10 -5.06
C GLY A 162 -0.36 -5.19 -6.55
N PHE A 163 0.56 -4.90 -7.49
CA PHE A 163 0.30 -5.14 -8.92
C PHE A 163 0.09 -6.63 -9.25
N ASP A 164 0.71 -7.51 -8.46
CA ASP A 164 0.61 -8.96 -8.52
C ASP A 164 -0.79 -9.47 -8.18
N SER A 165 -1.58 -8.69 -7.43
CA SER A 165 -2.99 -9.00 -7.13
C SER A 165 -3.85 -9.11 -8.40
N VAL A 166 -3.47 -8.45 -9.50
CA VAL A 166 -4.16 -8.57 -10.80
C VAL A 166 -4.18 -10.03 -11.27
N SER A 167 -3.13 -10.81 -10.99
CA SER A 167 -3.04 -12.23 -11.36
C SER A 167 -4.10 -13.12 -10.67
N THR A 168 -4.65 -12.68 -9.54
CA THR A 168 -5.72 -13.42 -8.83
C THR A 168 -7.03 -13.45 -9.63
N THR A 169 -7.24 -12.44 -10.48
CA THR A 169 -8.43 -12.34 -11.34
C THR A 169 -8.27 -13.10 -12.66
N ALA A 170 -7.21 -13.91 -12.81
CA ALA A 170 -6.93 -14.64 -14.06
C ALA A 170 -8.09 -15.54 -14.52
N GLN A 171 -8.85 -16.10 -13.59
CA GLN A 171 -10.02 -16.95 -13.90
C GLN A 171 -11.26 -16.14 -14.29
N GLU A 172 -11.32 -14.86 -13.96
CA GLU A 172 -12.45 -13.96 -14.26
C GLU A 172 -12.17 -13.07 -15.47
N ALA A 173 -10.90 -12.93 -15.86
CA ALA A 173 -10.48 -12.14 -17.00
C ALA A 173 -10.86 -12.81 -18.32
N LYS A 174 -11.48 -12.05 -19.23
CA LYS A 174 -11.57 -12.43 -20.64
C LYS A 174 -10.16 -12.42 -21.23
N GLU A 175 -9.77 -13.42 -22.00
CA GLU A 175 -8.44 -13.50 -22.65
C GLU A 175 -7.26 -13.17 -21.71
N PRO A 176 -7.07 -13.95 -20.62
CA PRO A 176 -6.09 -13.64 -19.58
C PRO A 176 -4.64 -13.54 -20.09
N GLN A 177 -4.32 -14.22 -21.19
CA GLN A 177 -2.99 -14.21 -21.80
C GLN A 177 -2.56 -12.82 -22.31
N VAL A 178 -3.53 -11.96 -22.65
CA VAL A 178 -3.29 -10.61 -23.15
C VAL A 178 -3.66 -9.57 -22.09
N ASN A 179 -4.82 -9.76 -21.44
CA ASN A 179 -5.37 -8.74 -20.55
C ASN A 179 -4.66 -8.67 -19.19
N LEU A 180 -4.12 -9.78 -18.66
CA LEU A 180 -3.37 -9.72 -17.40
C LEU A 180 -2.02 -8.98 -17.56
N PRO A 181 -1.17 -9.29 -18.56
CA PRO A 181 0.09 -8.55 -18.74
C PRO A 181 -0.13 -7.06 -18.99
N VAL A 182 -1.12 -6.73 -19.83
CA VAL A 182 -1.47 -5.32 -20.11
C VAL A 182 -1.98 -4.64 -18.84
N GLY A 183 -2.83 -5.31 -18.06
CA GLY A 183 -3.33 -4.80 -16.78
C GLY A 183 -2.21 -4.49 -15.79
N ILE A 184 -1.27 -5.43 -15.59
CA ILE A 184 -0.11 -5.26 -14.70
C ILE A 184 0.78 -4.10 -15.15
N MET A 185 1.11 -4.04 -16.44
CA MET A 185 1.96 -2.96 -16.97
C MET A 185 1.27 -1.60 -16.88
N ALA A 186 -0.03 -1.54 -17.20
CA ALA A 186 -0.80 -0.31 -17.13
C ALA A 186 -0.91 0.21 -15.69
N THR A 187 -1.15 -0.65 -14.70
CA THR A 187 -1.23 -0.22 -13.29
C THR A 187 0.10 0.34 -12.81
N ILE A 188 1.23 -0.31 -13.12
CA ILE A 188 2.57 0.17 -12.75
C ILE A 188 2.87 1.52 -13.41
N VAL A 189 2.61 1.67 -14.71
CA VAL A 189 2.90 2.93 -15.42
C VAL A 189 2.02 4.07 -14.89
N ILE A 190 0.73 3.83 -14.72
CA ILE A 190 -0.21 4.84 -14.20
C ILE A 190 0.14 5.24 -12.76
N SER A 191 0.43 4.27 -11.88
CA SER A 191 0.83 4.57 -10.50
C SER A 191 2.14 5.34 -10.44
N THR A 192 3.13 4.97 -11.27
CA THR A 192 4.41 5.69 -11.36
C THR A 192 4.20 7.15 -11.73
N ILE A 193 3.39 7.44 -12.76
CA ILE A 193 3.10 8.81 -13.18
C ILE A 193 2.42 9.59 -12.06
N LEU A 194 1.43 9.00 -11.39
CA LEU A 194 0.74 9.64 -10.28
C LEU A 194 1.67 9.90 -9.09
N TYR A 195 2.53 8.96 -8.72
CA TYR A 195 3.47 9.12 -7.60
C TYR A 195 4.53 10.18 -7.89
N VAL A 196 5.07 10.26 -9.11
CA VAL A 196 5.97 11.34 -9.51
C VAL A 196 5.25 12.69 -9.52
N GLY A 197 3.94 12.69 -9.79
CA GLY A 197 3.10 13.89 -9.78
C GLY A 197 2.82 14.45 -8.39
N ILE A 198 2.77 13.61 -7.33
CA ILE A 198 2.46 14.00 -5.93
C ILE A 198 3.69 14.57 -5.20
N ARG A 199 4.60 15.19 -5.94
CA ARG A 199 5.82 15.79 -5.40
C ARG A 199 5.63 17.22 -4.90
#